data_AF-A0A183FKL2-F1
#
_entry.id   AF-A0A183FKL2-F1
#
_cell.length_a   1.000
_cell.length_b   1.000
_cell.length_c   1.000
_cell.angle_alpha   90.00
_cell.angle_beta   90.00
_cell.angle_gamma   90.00
#
_symmetry.space_group_name_H-M   'P 1'
#
loop_
_entity.id
_entity.type
_entity.pdbx_description
1 polymer ?
#
loop_
_entity_poly.entity_id
_entity_poly.type
_entity_poly.pdbx_seq_one_letter_code
_entity_poly.pdbx_strand_id
1 'polypeptide(L)'
;MTKKIDITVGVHQGSALSPFLFLLTLDSIVNHFQEGPGGAEMRIPPPPLRTILYADDIALVADNQEELEEKVHLWQRALADNGLRLNVKKTKFISSEQCAGSILDCQGEAIENVEEFRYLGSDLSEEGSVDQAVRGRINAAWLDRRCSRTLKGKLYRTVVRPALLYGSEC
;
A
#
# COMPACT_ATOMS: atom_id res chain seq x y z
N MET A 1 -36.26 -20.10 5.81
CA MET A 1 -35.04 -20.41 6.59
C MET A 1 -33.86 -20.39 5.65
N THR A 2 -32.92 -19.48 5.84
CA THR A 2 -31.69 -19.39 5.05
C THR A 2 -30.73 -20.48 5.50
N LYS A 3 -30.19 -21.27 4.55
CA LYS A 3 -29.18 -22.29 4.86
C LYS A 3 -27.88 -21.59 5.28
N LYS A 4 -27.24 -22.11 6.32
CA LYS A 4 -25.92 -21.64 6.75
C LYS A 4 -24.90 -21.99 5.68
N ILE A 5 -24.10 -21.02 5.26
CA ILE A 5 -22.98 -21.21 4.34
C ILE A 5 -21.74 -21.24 5.22
N ASP A 6 -20.97 -22.33 5.15
CA ASP A 6 -19.71 -22.43 5.89
C ASP A 6 -18.60 -21.71 5.14
N ILE A 7 -17.98 -20.76 5.83
CA ILE A 7 -16.85 -19.98 5.31
C ILE A 7 -15.58 -20.64 5.85
N THR A 8 -14.75 -21.18 4.96
CA THR A 8 -13.52 -21.91 5.32
C THR A 8 -12.26 -21.05 5.22
N VAL A 9 -12.33 -19.91 4.52
CA VAL A 9 -11.19 -19.01 4.30
C VAL A 9 -11.64 -17.56 4.45
N GLY A 10 -10.77 -16.73 5.02
CA GLY A 10 -10.97 -15.29 5.15
C GLY A 10 -11.58 -14.86 6.49
N VAL A 11 -11.65 -13.55 6.68
CA VAL A 11 -12.20 -12.91 7.88
C VAL A 11 -13.54 -12.25 7.56
N HIS A 12 -14.42 -12.14 8.54
CA HIS A 12 -15.75 -11.56 8.35
C HIS A 12 -15.66 -10.04 8.11
N GLN A 13 -16.03 -9.58 6.92
CA GLN A 13 -16.06 -8.13 6.62
C GLN A 13 -17.08 -7.42 7.53
N GLY A 14 -16.66 -6.30 8.14
CA GLY A 14 -17.48 -5.54 9.09
C GLY A 14 -17.39 -6.03 10.54
N SER A 15 -16.62 -7.09 10.84
CA SER A 15 -16.26 -7.42 12.21
C SER A 15 -15.14 -6.49 12.70
N ALA A 16 -15.26 -6.01 13.94
CA ALA A 16 -14.22 -5.19 14.59
C ALA A 16 -12.91 -5.95 14.84
N LEU A 17 -12.94 -7.29 14.86
CA LEU A 17 -11.76 -8.14 15.08
C LEU A 17 -11.02 -8.49 13.78
N SER A 18 -11.69 -8.43 12.63
CA SER A 18 -11.09 -8.81 11.34
C SER A 18 -9.84 -8.01 10.98
N PRO A 19 -9.79 -6.67 11.17
CA PRO A 19 -8.57 -5.91 10.92
C PRO A 19 -7.41 -6.34 11.81
N PHE A 20 -7.68 -6.64 13.09
CA PHE A 20 -6.65 -7.09 14.03
C PHE A 20 -6.09 -8.46 13.65
N LEU A 21 -6.95 -9.42 13.30
CA LEU A 21 -6.52 -10.74 12.85
C LEU A 21 -5.69 -10.67 11.56
N PHE A 22 -6.09 -9.82 10.62
CA PHE A 22 -5.34 -9.59 9.40
C PHE A 22 -3.95 -8.98 9.67
N LEU A 23 -3.88 -8.00 10.58
CA LEU A 23 -2.61 -7.42 11.02
C LEU A 23 -1.68 -8.45 11.67
N LEU A 24 -2.20 -9.37 12.49
CA LEU A 24 -1.40 -10.44 13.09
C LEU A 24 -0.81 -11.37 12.03
N THR A 25 -1.54 -11.68 10.96
CA THR A 25 -1.01 -12.48 9.85
C THR A 25 0.14 -11.75 9.15
N LEU A 26 -0.02 -10.44 8.86
CA LEU A 26 1.05 -9.65 8.27
C LEU A 26 2.26 -9.52 9.19
N ASP A 27 2.05 -9.33 10.49
CA ASP A 27 3.13 -9.27 11.49
C ASP A 27 3.94 -10.58 11.53
N SER A 28 3.26 -11.72 11.49
CA SER A 28 3.92 -13.03 11.40
C SER A 28 4.77 -13.17 10.14
N ILE A 29 4.29 -12.68 8.99
CA ILE A 29 5.05 -12.70 7.73
C ILE A 29 6.30 -11.81 7.83
N VAL A 30 6.14 -10.60 8.37
CA VAL A 30 7.25 -9.66 8.55
C VAL A 30 8.31 -10.20 9.51
N ASN A 31 7.89 -10.81 10.61
CA ASN A 31 8.79 -11.45 11.57
C ASN A 31 9.53 -12.64 10.94
N HIS A 32 8.88 -13.39 10.05
CA HIS A 32 9.54 -14.49 9.33
C HIS A 32 10.69 -14.01 8.44
N PHE A 33 10.58 -12.82 7.82
CA PHE A 33 11.69 -12.22 7.09
C PHE A 33 12.86 -11.80 7.97
N GLN A 34 12.62 -11.53 9.26
CA GLN A 34 13.67 -11.15 10.21
C GLN A 34 14.38 -12.37 10.81
N GLU A 35 13.70 -13.52 10.91
CA GLU A 35 14.21 -14.67 11.64
C GLU A 35 15.05 -15.64 10.79
N GLY A 36 14.82 -15.73 9.48
CA GLY A 36 15.63 -16.58 8.57
C GLY A 36 15.58 -18.09 8.90
N PRO A 37 15.91 -18.97 7.94
CA PRO A 37 15.94 -20.41 8.19
C PRO A 37 17.21 -20.77 8.99
N GLY A 38 17.08 -20.74 10.31
CA GLY A 38 18.16 -21.07 11.25
C GLY A 38 18.63 -19.83 11.99
N GLY A 39 18.24 -19.71 13.26
CA GLY A 39 18.36 -18.52 14.12
C GLY A 39 19.76 -17.96 14.40
N ALA A 40 20.75 -18.21 13.55
CA ALA A 40 22.00 -17.51 13.45
C ALA A 40 22.62 -17.85 12.08
N GLU A 41 22.50 -16.93 11.11
CA GLU A 41 23.24 -16.84 9.82
C GLU A 41 22.34 -16.61 8.59
N MET A 42 21.46 -15.61 8.66
CA MET A 42 21.14 -14.74 7.51
C MET A 42 20.51 -13.49 8.11
N ARG A 43 21.35 -12.57 8.62
CA ARG A 43 20.86 -11.22 8.96
C ARG A 43 20.54 -10.53 7.64
N ILE A 44 19.37 -10.82 7.05
CA ILE A 44 18.68 -9.80 6.29
C ILE A 44 18.49 -8.68 7.32
N PRO A 45 19.07 -7.49 7.12
CA PRO A 45 18.85 -6.39 8.05
C PRO A 45 17.33 -6.20 8.24
N PRO A 46 16.87 -5.66 9.38
CA PRO A 46 15.45 -5.29 9.53
C PRO A 46 14.98 -4.62 8.23
N PRO A 47 13.77 -4.92 7.71
CA PRO A 47 13.36 -4.53 6.36
C PRO A 47 13.78 -3.06 6.15
N PRO A 48 14.73 -2.79 5.24
CA PRO A 48 15.63 -1.67 5.42
C PRO A 48 14.92 -0.36 5.10
N LEU A 49 14.14 0.25 5.99
CA LEU A 49 13.43 1.54 5.76
C LEU A 49 12.61 1.62 4.45
N ARG A 50 12.38 0.48 3.78
CA ARG A 50 12.03 0.39 2.34
C ARG A 50 10.85 -0.56 2.10
N THR A 51 10.05 -0.81 3.13
CA THR A 51 8.76 -1.49 3.00
C THR A 51 7.75 -0.77 3.89
N ILE A 52 6.64 -0.34 3.30
CA ILE A 52 5.54 0.33 3.98
C ILE A 52 4.34 -0.59 3.91
N LEU A 53 3.70 -0.84 5.05
CA LEU A 53 2.52 -1.70 5.17
C LEU A 53 1.35 -0.87 5.69
N TYR A 54 0.24 -0.90 4.97
CA TYR A 54 -1.00 -0.25 5.40
C TYR A 54 -2.21 -1.09 5.00
N ALA A 55 -2.89 -1.70 5.99
CA ALA A 55 -3.96 -2.64 5.71
C ALA A 55 -3.51 -3.67 4.66
N ASP A 56 -4.27 -3.86 3.57
CA ASP A 56 -3.93 -4.75 2.46
C ASP A 56 -2.90 -4.19 1.46
N ASP A 57 -2.50 -2.93 1.59
CA ASP A 57 -1.51 -2.29 0.74
C ASP A 57 -0.08 -2.51 1.25
N ILE A 58 0.81 -2.91 0.33
CA ILE A 58 2.25 -3.10 0.56
C ILE A 58 3.00 -2.25 -0.46
N ALA A 59 3.82 -1.32 -0.01
CA ALA A 59 4.71 -0.55 -0.87
C ALA A 59 6.17 -0.97 -0.63
N LEU A 60 6.86 -1.32 -1.72
CA LEU A 60 8.25 -1.77 -1.72
C LEU A 60 9.12 -0.70 -2.38
N VAL A 61 10.26 -0.40 -1.75
CA VAL A 61 11.25 0.56 -2.26
C VAL A 61 12.56 -0.19 -2.47
N ALA A 62 13.25 0.07 -3.57
CA ALA A 62 14.53 -0.54 -3.92
C ALA A 62 15.40 0.49 -4.65
N ASP A 63 16.72 0.28 -4.64
CA ASP A 63 17.66 1.17 -5.34
C ASP A 63 17.76 0.83 -6.84
N ASN A 64 17.40 -0.38 -7.23
CA ASN A 64 17.46 -0.84 -8.62
C ASN A 64 16.35 -1.86 -8.94
N GLN A 65 16.18 -2.15 -10.22
CA GLN A 65 15.13 -3.04 -10.73
C GLN A 65 15.29 -4.49 -10.25
N GLU A 66 16.51 -5.03 -10.23
CA GLU A 66 16.78 -6.41 -9.82
C GLU A 66 16.39 -6.63 -8.35
N GLU A 67 16.79 -5.71 -7.47
CA GLU A 67 16.42 -5.73 -6.04
C GLU A 67 14.90 -5.62 -5.86
N LEU A 68 14.21 -4.81 -6.68
CA LEU A 68 12.76 -4.69 -6.62
C LEU A 68 12.06 -5.99 -7.03
N GLU A 69 12.52 -6.64 -8.10
CA GLU A 69 12.00 -7.92 -8.58
C GLU A 69 12.20 -9.03 -7.54
N GLU A 70 13.39 -9.13 -6.95
CA GLU A 70 13.67 -10.07 -5.86
C GLU A 70 12.73 -9.85 -4.66
N LYS A 71 12.48 -8.60 -4.27
CA LYS A 71 11.54 -8.27 -3.20
C LYS A 71 10.11 -8.64 -3.54
N VAL A 72 9.66 -8.37 -4.77
CA VAL A 72 8.32 -8.79 -5.23
C VAL A 72 8.17 -10.30 -5.12
N HIS A 73 9.17 -11.06 -5.56
CA HIS A 73 9.13 -12.52 -5.50
C HIS A 73 9.14 -13.04 -4.07
N LEU A 74 9.97 -12.46 -3.21
CA LEU A 74 10.03 -12.79 -1.79
C LEU A 74 8.67 -12.58 -1.10
N TRP A 75 8.05 -11.42 -1.31
CA TRP A 75 6.73 -11.10 -0.77
C TRP A 75 5.64 -12.00 -1.35
N GLN A 76 5.66 -12.27 -2.65
CA GLN A 76 4.67 -13.12 -3.28
C GLN A 76 4.69 -14.55 -2.72
N ARG A 77 5.88 -15.11 -2.46
CA ARG A 77 6.02 -16.44 -1.82
C ARG A 77 5.55 -16.41 -0.37
N ALA A 78 6.00 -15.45 0.43
CA ALA A 78 5.63 -15.38 1.85
C ALA A 78 4.13 -15.15 2.05
N LEU A 79 3.50 -14.34 1.19
CA LEU A 79 2.05 -14.17 1.16
C LEU A 79 1.36 -15.50 0.82
N ALA A 80 1.81 -16.20 -0.22
CA ALA A 80 1.23 -17.47 -0.65
C ALA A 80 1.32 -18.55 0.43
N ASP A 81 2.46 -18.65 1.13
CA ASP A 81 2.68 -19.58 2.24
C ASP A 81 1.74 -19.32 3.42
N ASN A 82 1.24 -18.09 3.55
CA ASN A 82 0.29 -17.66 4.57
C ASN A 82 -1.16 -17.56 4.04
N GLY A 83 -1.44 -18.13 2.87
CA GLY A 83 -2.79 -18.16 2.28
C GLY A 83 -3.28 -16.81 1.72
N LEU A 84 -2.38 -15.85 1.54
CA LEU A 84 -2.65 -14.56 0.90
C LEU A 84 -2.17 -14.58 -0.56
N ARG A 85 -2.77 -13.72 -1.39
CA ARG A 85 -2.43 -13.63 -2.82
C ARG A 85 -2.21 -12.19 -3.23
N LEU A 86 -1.06 -11.92 -3.85
CA LEU A 86 -0.76 -10.65 -4.49
C LEU A 86 -1.68 -10.43 -5.70
N ASN A 87 -2.27 -9.23 -5.79
CA ASN A 87 -3.07 -8.83 -6.94
C ASN A 87 -2.20 -8.11 -7.98
N VAL A 88 -1.51 -8.87 -8.82
CA VAL A 88 -0.59 -8.38 -9.85
C VAL A 88 -1.22 -7.30 -10.75
N LYS A 89 -2.52 -7.41 -11.06
CA LYS A 89 -3.22 -6.41 -11.89
C LYS A 89 -3.33 -5.03 -11.22
N LYS A 90 -3.42 -5.00 -9.89
CA LYS A 90 -3.47 -3.76 -9.09
C LYS A 90 -2.08 -3.27 -8.68
N THR A 91 -1.10 -4.17 -8.62
CA THR A 91 0.29 -3.81 -8.35
C THR A 91 0.84 -2.99 -9.53
N LYS A 92 1.47 -1.87 -9.22
CA LYS A 92 2.17 -0.98 -10.15
C LYS A 92 3.54 -0.67 -9.58
N PHE A 93 4.48 -0.30 -10.44
CA PHE A 93 5.75 0.27 -10.01
C PHE A 93 5.98 1.62 -10.68
N ILE A 94 6.72 2.48 -10.00
CA ILE A 94 7.21 3.77 -10.48
C ILE A 94 8.74 3.72 -10.37
N SER A 95 9.43 4.25 -11.36
CA SER A 95 10.90 4.39 -11.37
C SER A 95 11.25 5.85 -11.60
N SER A 96 12.26 6.37 -10.91
CA SER A 96 12.80 7.74 -11.13
C SER A 96 13.74 7.83 -12.35
N GLU A 97 14.28 6.68 -12.77
CA GLU A 97 15.15 6.58 -13.94
C GLU A 97 14.40 5.80 -15.04
N GLN A 98 14.75 6.04 -16.30
CA GLN A 98 14.20 5.30 -17.45
C GLN A 98 14.53 3.80 -17.34
N CYS A 99 13.71 3.06 -16.62
CA CYS A 99 13.77 1.61 -16.56
C CYS A 99 13.31 1.05 -17.91
N ALA A 100 14.25 0.55 -18.70
CA ALA A 100 13.97 -0.15 -19.95
C ALA A 100 13.35 -1.55 -19.74
N GLY A 101 13.35 -2.08 -18.51
CA GLY A 101 12.86 -3.40 -18.17
C GLY A 101 11.44 -3.42 -17.57
N SER A 102 10.77 -4.56 -17.73
CA SER A 102 9.53 -4.90 -17.00
C SER A 102 9.88 -5.73 -15.77
N ILE A 103 9.26 -5.44 -14.63
CA ILE A 103 9.36 -6.30 -13.45
C ILE A 103 8.40 -7.47 -13.62
N LEU A 104 8.90 -8.70 -13.50
CA LEU A 104 8.08 -9.89 -13.60
C LEU A 104 7.73 -10.42 -12.21
N ASP A 105 6.54 -10.96 -12.07
CA ASP A 105 6.16 -11.71 -10.86
C ASP A 105 6.72 -13.15 -10.91
N CYS A 106 6.49 -13.94 -9.85
CA CYS A 106 6.91 -15.36 -9.80
C CYS A 106 6.27 -16.24 -10.90
N GLN A 107 5.24 -15.77 -11.59
CA GLN A 107 4.49 -16.46 -12.63
C GLN A 107 4.89 -15.97 -14.03
N GLY A 108 5.78 -14.99 -14.13
CA GLY A 108 6.20 -14.38 -15.40
C GLY A 108 5.24 -13.31 -15.91
N GLU A 109 4.26 -12.88 -15.10
CA GLU A 109 3.35 -11.79 -15.44
C GLU A 109 4.05 -10.45 -15.19
N ALA A 110 4.01 -9.57 -16.19
CA ALA A 110 4.63 -8.25 -16.08
C ALA A 110 3.78 -7.31 -15.19
N ILE A 111 4.45 -6.69 -14.22
CA ILE A 111 3.88 -5.58 -13.44
C ILE A 111 3.97 -4.32 -14.30
N GLU A 112 2.87 -3.57 -14.36
CA GLU A 112 2.78 -2.35 -15.17
C GLU A 112 3.61 -1.21 -14.55
N ASN A 113 4.45 -0.59 -15.38
CA ASN A 113 5.15 0.65 -15.07
C ASN A 113 4.21 1.83 -15.30
N VAL A 114 4.12 2.75 -14.33
CA VAL A 114 3.29 3.95 -14.44
C VAL A 114 4.11 5.19 -14.07
N GLU A 115 3.80 6.31 -14.70
CA GLU A 115 4.43 7.61 -14.39
C GLU A 115 3.82 8.24 -13.11
N GLU A 116 2.53 7.99 -12.87
CA GLU A 116 1.78 8.51 -11.72
C GLU A 116 0.93 7.39 -11.08
N PHE A 117 0.92 7.32 -9.75
CA PHE A 117 0.14 6.36 -8.98
C PHE A 117 -0.42 6.98 -7.70
N ARG A 118 -1.71 6.76 -7.42
CA ARG A 118 -2.34 7.22 -6.18
C ARG A 118 -2.20 6.19 -5.08
N TYR A 119 -1.39 6.49 -4.07
CA TYR A 119 -1.20 5.68 -2.87
C TYR A 119 -1.79 6.37 -1.63
N LEU A 120 -2.74 5.73 -0.94
CA LEU A 120 -3.40 6.26 0.27
C LEU A 120 -3.94 7.69 0.14
N GLY A 121 -4.38 8.08 -1.06
CA GLY A 121 -4.90 9.42 -1.35
C GLY A 121 -3.82 10.50 -1.58
N SER A 122 -2.56 10.10 -1.73
CA SER A 122 -1.47 10.93 -2.23
C SER A 122 -1.07 10.47 -3.63
N ASP A 123 -0.86 11.42 -4.53
CA ASP A 123 -0.37 11.14 -5.88
C ASP A 123 1.16 11.05 -5.84
N LEU A 124 1.70 9.89 -6.19
CA LEU A 124 3.13 9.63 -6.36
C LEU A 124 3.45 9.78 -7.84
N SER A 125 4.49 10.57 -8.16
CA SER A 125 4.99 10.77 -9.51
C SER A 125 6.47 10.39 -9.57
N GLU A 126 6.93 9.94 -10.74
CA GLU A 126 8.36 9.73 -11.07
C GLU A 126 9.22 10.94 -10.66
N GLU A 127 8.70 12.16 -10.80
CA GLU A 127 9.39 13.41 -10.49
C GLU A 127 9.49 13.71 -8.99
N GLY A 128 8.79 12.96 -8.13
CA GLY A 128 8.76 13.16 -6.68
C GLY A 128 8.05 14.46 -6.23
N SER A 129 7.25 15.08 -7.09
CA SER A 129 6.62 16.38 -6.82
C SER A 129 5.50 16.29 -5.76
N VAL A 130 5.81 16.77 -4.55
CA VAL A 130 4.83 16.90 -3.44
C VAL A 130 3.69 17.86 -3.78
N ASP A 131 3.94 18.85 -4.65
CA ASP A 131 2.97 19.88 -5.01
C ASP A 131 1.71 19.31 -5.67
N GLN A 132 1.84 18.24 -6.45
CA GLN A 132 0.71 17.61 -7.14
C GLN A 132 -0.22 16.92 -6.14
N ALA A 133 0.34 16.18 -5.18
CA ALA A 133 -0.41 15.55 -4.10
C ALA A 133 -1.15 16.58 -3.23
N VAL A 134 -0.52 17.72 -2.92
CA VAL A 134 -1.16 18.80 -2.15
C VAL A 134 -2.32 19.41 -2.94
N ARG A 135 -2.14 19.71 -4.23
CA ARG A 135 -3.20 20.27 -5.09
C ARG A 135 -4.37 19.31 -5.27
N GLY A 136 -4.10 18.02 -5.45
CA GLY A 136 -5.13 16.97 -5.54
C GLY A 136 -6.01 16.92 -4.29
N ARG A 137 -5.39 16.93 -3.11
CA ARG A 137 -6.10 16.97 -1.81
C ARG A 137 -6.91 18.24 -1.62
N ILE A 138 -6.36 19.40 -1.98
CA ILE A 138 -7.10 20.66 -1.97
C ILE A 138 -8.35 20.51 -2.85
N ASN A 139 -8.20 20.09 -4.10
CA ASN A 139 -9.31 19.97 -5.04
C ASN A 139 -10.38 18.96 -4.59
N ALA A 140 -9.98 17.83 -4.01
CA ALA A 140 -10.91 16.83 -3.46
C ALA A 140 -11.69 17.34 -2.24
N ALA A 141 -11.07 18.19 -1.42
CA ALA A 141 -11.69 18.77 -0.24
C ALA A 141 -12.68 19.91 -0.58
N TRP A 142 -12.56 20.53 -1.75
CA TRP A 142 -13.43 21.62 -2.21
C TRP A 142 -14.64 21.10 -3.00
N LEU A 143 -15.71 20.74 -2.28
CA LEU A 143 -17.04 20.51 -2.84
C LEU A 143 -17.71 21.84 -3.22
N ASP A 144 -17.93 22.02 -4.52
CA ASP A 144 -18.81 22.98 -5.24
C ASP A 144 -18.74 24.48 -4.86
N ARG A 145 -18.49 25.32 -5.88
CA ARG A 145 -18.48 26.78 -5.76
C ARG A 145 -19.86 27.37 -5.38
N ARG A 146 -20.96 26.61 -5.51
CA ARG A 146 -22.34 27.06 -5.23
C ARG A 146 -22.77 27.03 -3.75
N CYS A 147 -21.92 26.57 -2.82
CA CYS A 147 -22.31 26.55 -1.40
C CYS A 147 -22.15 27.92 -0.70
N SER A 148 -23.08 28.21 0.21
CA SER A 148 -23.07 29.38 1.10
C SER A 148 -21.78 29.49 1.92
N ARG A 149 -21.32 30.72 2.21
CA ARG A 149 -20.13 30.99 3.03
C ARG A 149 -20.19 30.30 4.40
N THR A 150 -21.37 30.19 5.00
CA THR A 150 -21.56 29.53 6.30
C THR A 150 -21.35 28.02 6.21
N LEU A 151 -21.84 27.39 5.13
CA LEU A 151 -21.65 25.96 4.90
C LEU A 151 -20.20 25.65 4.56
N LYS A 152 -19.55 26.49 3.75
CA LYS A 152 -18.11 26.40 3.46
C LYS A 152 -17.27 26.52 4.73
N GLY A 153 -17.62 27.43 5.64
CA GLY A 153 -16.94 27.57 6.93
C GLY A 153 -17.06 26.32 7.82
N LYS A 154 -18.23 25.67 7.84
CA LYS A 154 -18.43 24.39 8.55
C LYS A 154 -17.68 23.25 7.88
N LEU A 155 -17.79 23.10 6.56
CA LEU A 155 -17.08 22.08 5.78
C LEU A 155 -15.56 22.21 5.96
N TYR A 156 -15.05 23.45 5.94
CA TYR A 156 -13.65 23.73 6.21
C TYR A 156 -13.22 23.26 7.60
N ARG A 157 -13.97 23.59 8.66
CA ARG A 157 -13.59 23.19 10.03
C ARG A 157 -13.72 21.69 10.28
N THR A 158 -14.71 21.02 9.69
CA THR A 158 -15.05 19.63 10.00
C THR A 158 -14.34 18.63 9.09
N VAL A 159 -14.07 18.98 7.83
CA VAL A 159 -13.52 18.07 6.83
C VAL A 159 -12.14 18.53 6.38
N VAL A 160 -12.03 19.77 5.90
CA VAL A 160 -10.80 20.26 5.26
C VAL A 160 -9.67 20.46 6.27
N ARG A 161 -9.94 21.07 7.42
CA ARG A 161 -8.92 21.37 8.43
C ARG A 161 -8.33 20.09 9.05
N PRO A 162 -9.11 19.07 9.47
CA PRO A 162 -8.54 17.81 9.92
C PRO A 162 -7.77 17.08 8.81
N ALA A 163 -8.28 17.07 7.57
CA ALA A 163 -7.59 16.44 6.43
C ALA A 163 -6.25 17.14 6.09
N LEU A 164 -6.21 18.48 6.16
CA LEU A 164 -4.98 19.27 6.00
C LEU A 164 -4.00 19.03 7.14
N LEU A 165 -4.47 18.95 8.40
CA LEU A 165 -3.61 18.68 9.55
C LEU A 165 -2.99 17.29 9.47
N TYR A 166 -3.77 16.26 9.10
CA TYR A 166 -3.24 14.92 8.84
C TYR A 166 -2.20 14.93 7.71
N GLY A 167 -2.43 15.71 6.66
CA GLY A 167 -1.48 15.84 5.56
C GLY A 167 -0.22 16.64 5.86
N SER A 168 -0.15 17.34 7.00
CA SER A 168 1.01 18.14 7.43
C SER A 168 1.94 17.42 8.41
N GLU A 169 1.63 16.17 8.77
CA GLU A 169 2.49 15.32 9.61
C GLU A 169 3.55 14.54 8.78
N CYS A 170 3.74 14.91 7.50
CA CYS A 170 4.81 14.41 6.63
C CYS A 170 6.03 15.33 6.64
#